data_AF-D5GH55-F1
#
_entry.id   AF-D5GH55-F1
#
_cell.length_a   1.000
_cell.length_b   1.000
_cell.length_c   1.000
_cell.angle_alpha   90.00
_cell.angle_beta   90.00
_cell.angle_gamma   90.00
#
_symmetry.space_group_name_H-M   'P 1'
#
loop_
_entity.id
_entity.type
_entity.pdbx_description
1 polymer ?
#
loop_
_entity_poly.entity_id
_entity_poly.type
_entity_poly.pdbx_seq_one_letter_code
_entity_poly.pdbx_strand_id
1 'polypeptide(L)'
;MARTTPTPYTFQTIRPLPHLPNSATSHAFLTRLATDPGIRHVMAKYRWTVPLLLEVEPLGNTTHDSKTLGLNRNRGAVIELRLRTDWYDGWRDYKTVRRTLCHELAHNVWDGHGREFWELTNKLEKEVEANDWKSGGRALTDQVFYNPPEAEAPEKGWEGGEFRLGGGGGGEGPAAMVKMNSGSMVEGSQPSMREVLAKAAEERMKRQAAAAAAGRQKT
;
A
#
# COMPACT_ATOMS: atom_id res chain seq x y z
N MET A 1 19.99 25.13 -0.85
CA MET A 1 19.44 23.96 -0.12
C MET A 1 19.16 24.38 1.31
N ALA A 2 17.88 24.47 1.71
CA ALA A 2 17.54 24.84 3.09
C ALA A 2 17.93 23.68 4.02
N ARG A 3 18.86 23.93 4.94
CA ARG A 3 19.24 22.98 5.99
C ARG A 3 18.06 22.86 6.95
N THR A 4 17.32 21.76 6.90
CA THR A 4 16.26 21.47 7.86
C THR A 4 16.92 21.24 9.21
N THR A 5 16.80 22.19 10.13
CA THR A 5 17.25 22.00 11.51
C THR A 5 16.48 20.83 12.13
N PRO A 6 17.16 19.90 12.84
CA PRO A 6 16.48 18.80 13.50
C PRO A 6 15.54 19.36 14.57
N THR A 7 14.23 19.22 14.34
CA THR A 7 13.21 19.60 15.31
C THR A 7 13.07 18.50 16.36
N PRO A 8 12.97 18.82 17.66
CA PRO A 8 12.72 17.82 18.70
C PRO A 8 11.31 17.19 18.58
N TYR A 9 10.43 17.84 17.82
CA TYR A 9 9.04 17.48 17.64
C TYR A 9 8.87 16.34 16.61
N THR A 10 9.16 15.11 17.03
CA THR A 10 9.04 13.91 16.21
C THR A 10 8.77 12.68 17.07
N PHE A 11 8.73 11.50 16.44
CA PHE A 11 8.71 10.22 17.13
C PHE A 11 10.14 9.82 17.47
N GLN A 12 10.43 9.64 18.76
CA GLN A 12 11.80 9.39 19.20
C GLN A 12 12.22 7.94 18.96
N THR A 13 11.31 6.99 19.22
CA THR A 13 11.54 5.56 19.05
C THR A 13 10.37 4.93 18.30
N ILE A 14 10.69 4.04 17.38
CA ILE A 14 9.72 3.28 16.59
C ILE A 14 9.92 1.80 16.90
N ARG A 15 8.84 1.09 17.23
CA ARG A 15 8.89 -0.35 17.56
C ARG A 15 7.76 -1.13 16.89
N PRO A 16 8.06 -1.97 15.87
CA PRO A 16 7.11 -2.95 15.37
C PRO A 16 6.95 -4.11 16.38
N LEU A 17 5.98 -4.99 16.16
CA LEU A 17 5.86 -6.22 16.94
C LEU A 17 6.87 -7.26 16.45
N PRO A 18 7.87 -7.65 17.26
CA PRO A 18 8.99 -8.50 16.81
C PRO A 18 8.59 -9.95 16.56
N HIS A 19 7.52 -10.43 17.22
CA HIS A 19 7.04 -11.80 17.13
C HIS A 19 6.12 -12.05 15.93
N LEU A 20 5.70 -11.00 15.21
CA LEU A 20 4.83 -11.13 14.04
C LEU A 20 5.64 -11.27 12.75
N PRO A 21 5.12 -12.02 11.75
CA PRO A 21 5.79 -12.18 10.47
C PRO A 21 5.98 -10.82 9.78
N ASN A 22 7.08 -10.65 9.04
CA ASN A 22 7.39 -9.43 8.29
C ASN A 22 7.47 -8.16 9.15
N SER A 23 8.03 -8.23 10.37
CA SER A 23 8.16 -7.05 11.25
C SER A 23 8.99 -5.93 10.62
N ALA A 24 9.94 -6.24 9.73
CA ALA A 24 10.70 -5.26 8.95
C ALA A 24 9.79 -4.37 8.07
N THR A 25 8.74 -4.94 7.49
CA THR A 25 7.76 -4.19 6.70
C THR A 25 6.95 -3.25 7.59
N SER A 26 6.50 -3.73 8.77
CA SER A 26 5.84 -2.87 9.77
C SER A 26 6.76 -1.74 10.24
N HIS A 27 8.05 -2.03 10.47
CA HIS A 27 9.05 -1.01 10.82
C HIS A 27 9.18 0.04 9.72
N ALA A 28 9.29 -0.38 8.46
CA ALA A 28 9.37 0.53 7.32
C ALA A 28 8.10 1.38 7.19
N PHE A 29 6.92 0.80 7.45
CA PHE A 29 5.65 1.51 7.43
C PHE A 29 5.60 2.61 8.52
N LEU A 30 5.95 2.27 9.76
CA LEU A 30 6.00 3.24 10.86
C LEU A 30 7.06 4.31 10.61
N THR A 31 8.21 3.93 10.07
CA THR A 31 9.27 4.86 9.67
C THR A 31 8.77 5.83 8.59
N ARG A 32 7.99 5.34 7.63
CA ARG A 32 7.37 6.18 6.60
C ARG A 32 6.40 7.19 7.21
N LEU A 33 5.56 6.78 8.17
CA LEU A 33 4.68 7.71 8.90
C LEU A 33 5.47 8.76 9.69
N ALA A 34 6.51 8.34 10.42
CA ALA A 34 7.32 9.24 11.23
C ALA A 34 8.12 10.25 10.39
N THR A 35 8.46 9.88 9.15
CA THR A 35 9.20 10.73 8.20
C THR A 35 8.30 11.45 7.18
N ASP A 36 6.99 11.29 7.30
CA ASP A 36 6.00 11.97 6.46
C ASP A 36 6.12 13.50 6.65
N PRO A 37 6.30 14.29 5.58
CA PRO A 37 6.46 15.74 5.68
C PRO A 37 5.26 16.42 6.33
N GLY A 38 4.04 15.95 6.07
CA GLY A 38 2.81 16.50 6.63
C GLY A 38 2.72 16.23 8.12
N ILE A 39 3.01 15.00 8.55
CA ILE A 39 3.02 14.64 9.98
C ILE A 39 4.09 15.43 10.72
N ARG A 40 5.31 15.51 10.17
CA ARG A 40 6.40 16.30 10.78
C ARG A 40 6.07 17.78 10.88
N HIS A 41 5.42 18.34 9.87
CA HIS A 41 4.96 19.73 9.90
C HIS A 41 3.99 19.97 11.05
N VAL A 42 2.98 19.11 11.19
CA VAL A 42 2.00 19.18 12.26
C VAL A 42 2.65 19.02 13.63
N MET A 43 3.49 18.00 13.83
CA MET A 43 4.18 17.80 15.11
C MET A 43 5.02 19.03 15.49
N ALA A 44 5.74 19.63 14.54
CA ALA A 44 6.52 20.84 14.78
C ALA A 44 5.64 22.05 15.14
N LYS A 45 4.51 22.24 14.45
CA LYS A 45 3.57 23.34 14.67
C LYS A 45 2.90 23.28 16.04
N TYR A 46 2.44 22.10 16.45
CA TYR A 46 1.80 21.89 17.74
C TYR A 46 2.79 21.55 18.86
N ARG A 47 4.09 21.52 18.54
CA ARG A 47 5.21 21.23 19.47
C ARG A 47 5.08 19.87 20.17
N TRP A 48 4.54 18.88 19.48
CA TRP A 48 4.36 17.53 20.01
C TRP A 48 5.62 16.70 19.82
N THR A 49 6.03 16.02 20.90
CA THR A 49 7.10 15.02 20.89
C THR A 49 6.52 13.74 21.44
N VAL A 50 6.61 12.65 20.67
CA VAL A 50 6.07 11.35 21.06
C VAL A 50 7.25 10.41 21.29
N PRO A 51 7.53 9.99 22.53
CA PRO A 51 8.66 9.12 22.82
C PRO A 51 8.61 7.78 22.07
N LEU A 52 7.42 7.18 21.94
CA LEU A 52 7.28 5.84 21.39
C LEU A 52 6.09 5.73 20.42
N LEU A 53 6.38 5.26 19.20
CA LEU A 53 5.41 4.83 18.21
C LEU A 53 5.47 3.30 18.05
N LEU A 54 4.38 2.61 18.34
CA LEU A 54 4.31 1.15 18.43
C LEU A 54 3.23 0.57 17.49
N GLU A 55 3.48 -0.63 16.96
CA GLU A 55 2.45 -1.46 16.31
C GLU A 55 1.62 -2.22 17.36
N VAL A 56 0.28 -2.22 17.21
CA VAL A 56 -0.66 -2.94 18.09
C VAL A 56 -0.99 -4.34 17.56
N GLU A 57 -1.17 -5.28 18.47
CA GLU A 57 -1.57 -6.65 18.13
C GLU A 57 -3.00 -6.69 17.58
N PRO A 58 -3.26 -7.34 16.43
CA PRO A 58 -4.58 -7.28 15.81
C PRO A 58 -5.67 -7.97 16.62
N LEU A 59 -5.36 -9.05 17.35
CA LEU A 59 -6.34 -9.88 18.07
C LEU A 59 -6.66 -9.38 19.49
N GLY A 60 -5.69 -8.81 20.20
CA GLY A 60 -5.80 -8.56 21.64
C GLY A 60 -6.64 -7.33 22.03
N ASN A 61 -6.80 -6.37 21.12
CA ASN A 61 -7.36 -5.06 21.43
C ASN A 61 -8.71 -4.80 20.72
N THR A 62 -9.52 -5.84 20.56
CA THR A 62 -10.87 -5.73 20.00
C THR A 62 -11.91 -5.87 21.10
N THR A 63 -12.26 -4.76 21.76
CA THR A 63 -13.56 -4.70 22.42
C THR A 63 -14.65 -4.72 21.35
N HIS A 64 -15.67 -5.55 21.58
CA HIS A 64 -16.68 -6.00 20.63
C HIS A 64 -17.46 -4.88 19.90
N ASP A 65 -17.41 -3.64 20.40
CA ASP A 65 -18.16 -2.49 19.87
C ASP A 65 -17.30 -1.42 19.17
N SER A 66 -15.97 -1.56 19.16
CA SER A 66 -15.06 -0.61 18.52
C SER A 66 -13.76 -1.31 18.15
N LYS A 67 -13.56 -1.58 16.86
CA LYS A 67 -12.26 -1.99 16.31
C LYS A 67 -11.32 -0.77 16.36
N THR A 68 -10.79 -0.45 17.54
CA THR A 68 -9.95 0.74 17.72
C THR A 68 -8.68 0.58 16.86
N LEU A 69 -8.49 1.48 15.91
CA LEU A 69 -7.39 1.41 14.93
C LEU A 69 -6.08 1.99 15.47
N GLY A 70 -6.16 2.74 16.57
CA GLY A 70 -5.01 3.29 17.28
C GLY A 70 -5.35 3.54 18.75
N LEU A 71 -4.33 3.82 19.54
CA LEU A 71 -4.46 4.17 20.95
C LEU A 71 -3.38 5.19 21.32
N ASN A 72 -3.79 6.27 21.97
CA ASN A 72 -2.88 7.20 22.61
C ASN A 72 -2.87 6.98 24.13
N ARG A 73 -1.70 6.67 24.69
CA ARG A 73 -1.50 6.56 26.14
C ARG A 73 -0.85 7.83 26.69
N ASN A 74 -1.42 8.34 27.78
CA ASN A 74 -0.88 9.48 28.53
C ASN A 74 -0.56 10.69 27.66
N ARG A 75 -1.49 11.07 26.78
CA ARG A 75 -1.42 12.30 25.96
C ARG A 75 -0.13 12.42 25.15
N GLY A 76 0.27 11.33 24.50
CA GLY A 76 1.38 11.28 23.56
C GLY A 76 2.66 10.64 24.11
N ALA A 77 2.61 10.00 25.28
CA ALA A 77 3.76 9.23 25.78
C ALA A 77 4.01 8.00 24.91
N VAL A 78 2.93 7.30 24.53
CA VAL A 78 2.96 6.15 23.62
C VAL A 78 1.79 6.27 22.66
N ILE A 79 2.08 6.22 21.36
CA ILE A 79 1.06 6.08 20.33
C ILE A 79 1.19 4.69 19.71
N GLU A 80 0.06 4.01 19.67
CA GLU A 80 -0.11 2.63 19.29
C GLU A 80 -0.99 2.60 18.03
N LEU A 81 -0.52 1.99 16.94
CA LEU A 81 -1.25 1.94 15.67
C LEU A 81 -1.45 0.50 15.20
N ARG A 82 -2.65 0.20 14.75
CA ARG A 82 -2.97 -1.08 14.10
C ARG A 82 -2.60 -1.00 12.63
N LEU A 83 -1.51 -1.67 12.26
CA LEU A 83 -1.03 -1.68 10.88
C LEU A 83 -1.63 -2.80 10.04
N ARG A 84 -1.99 -3.93 10.66
CA ARG A 84 -2.37 -5.16 9.95
C ARG A 84 -3.88 -5.29 9.74
N THR A 85 -4.22 -6.01 8.69
CA THR A 85 -5.57 -6.52 8.40
C THR A 85 -5.96 -7.59 9.42
N ASP A 86 -7.26 -7.87 9.53
CA ASP A 86 -7.79 -8.87 10.47
C ASP A 86 -7.27 -10.29 10.17
N TRP A 87 -6.84 -10.56 8.93
CA TRP A 87 -6.36 -11.86 8.46
C TRP A 87 -4.83 -12.05 8.57
N TYR A 88 -4.11 -11.09 9.17
CA TYR A 88 -2.63 -11.09 9.32
C TYR A 88 -1.83 -11.18 8.02
N ASP A 89 -2.50 -11.13 6.87
CA ASP A 89 -1.94 -11.34 5.54
C ASP A 89 -1.49 -10.04 4.86
N GLY A 90 -1.87 -8.89 5.42
CA GLY A 90 -1.61 -7.60 4.79
C GLY A 90 -1.56 -6.43 5.76
N TRP A 91 -1.18 -5.29 5.20
CA TRP A 91 -1.17 -3.99 5.88
C TRP A 91 -2.36 -3.16 5.39
N ARG A 92 -2.87 -2.33 6.29
CA ARG A 92 -3.87 -1.32 5.96
C ARG A 92 -3.29 -0.29 5.00
N ASP A 93 -4.17 0.35 4.25
CA ASP A 93 -3.76 1.40 3.34
C ASP A 93 -3.14 2.57 4.10
N TYR A 94 -2.11 3.17 3.51
CA TYR A 94 -1.34 4.24 4.15
C TYR A 94 -2.20 5.44 4.52
N LYS A 95 -3.21 5.77 3.70
CA LYS A 95 -4.08 6.92 3.91
C LYS A 95 -4.94 6.72 5.17
N THR A 96 -5.53 5.55 5.35
CA THR A 96 -6.30 5.22 6.56
C THR A 96 -5.43 5.28 7.81
N VAL A 97 -4.26 4.64 7.80
CA VAL A 97 -3.37 4.67 8.98
C VAL A 97 -2.89 6.09 9.29
N ARG A 98 -2.61 6.89 8.26
CA ARG A 98 -2.25 8.32 8.42
C ARG A 98 -3.37 9.13 9.08
N ARG A 99 -4.63 8.89 8.71
CA ARG A 99 -5.79 9.51 9.36
C ARG A 99 -5.95 9.07 10.81
N THR A 100 -5.81 7.76 11.07
CA THR A 100 -5.80 7.24 12.44
C THR A 100 -4.70 7.89 13.28
N LEU A 101 -3.50 8.09 12.73
CA LEU A 101 -2.45 8.81 13.47
C LEU A 101 -2.82 10.27 13.77
N CYS A 102 -3.51 10.97 12.87
CA CYS A 102 -4.00 12.32 13.15
C CYS A 102 -5.03 12.33 14.30
N HIS A 103 -5.92 11.33 14.31
CA HIS A 103 -6.86 11.10 15.41
C HIS A 103 -6.13 10.84 16.73
N GLU A 104 -5.12 9.96 16.75
CA GLU A 104 -4.33 9.71 17.97
C GLU A 104 -3.55 10.95 18.41
N LEU A 105 -3.02 11.75 17.50
CA LEU A 105 -2.33 13.00 17.86
C LEU A 105 -3.29 14.04 18.48
N ALA A 106 -4.55 14.08 18.05
CA ALA A 106 -5.56 14.95 18.67
C ALA A 106 -5.83 14.56 20.13
N HIS A 107 -5.68 13.27 20.47
CA HIS A 107 -5.74 12.79 21.85
C HIS A 107 -4.60 13.29 22.77
N ASN A 108 -3.58 13.98 22.24
CA ASN A 108 -2.64 14.74 23.09
C ASN A 108 -3.34 15.90 23.82
N VAL A 109 -4.41 16.45 23.23
CA VAL A 109 -5.13 17.63 23.74
C VAL A 109 -6.47 17.24 24.36
N TRP A 110 -7.23 16.39 23.68
CA TRP A 110 -8.61 16.06 24.05
C TRP A 110 -8.79 14.55 24.24
N ASP A 111 -9.17 14.11 25.44
CA ASP A 111 -9.36 12.67 25.71
C ASP A 111 -10.67 12.13 25.10
N GLY A 112 -11.76 12.90 25.18
CA GLY A 112 -13.07 12.51 24.66
C GLY A 112 -13.32 12.87 23.20
N HIS A 113 -14.23 12.15 22.54
CA HIS A 113 -14.62 12.38 21.13
C HIS A 113 -15.68 13.49 20.96
N GLY A 114 -15.47 14.63 21.62
CA GLY A 114 -16.32 15.82 21.52
C GLY A 114 -16.17 16.58 20.21
N ARG A 115 -16.89 17.69 20.06
CA ARG A 115 -16.83 18.53 18.84
C ARG A 115 -15.42 19.05 18.59
N GLU A 116 -14.78 19.57 19.62
CA GLU A 116 -13.44 20.16 19.61
C GLU A 116 -12.39 19.13 19.20
N PHE A 117 -12.57 17.88 19.61
CA PHE A 117 -11.75 16.77 19.17
C PHE A 117 -11.85 16.56 17.65
N TRP A 118 -13.07 16.44 17.12
CA TRP A 118 -13.27 16.22 15.69
C TRP A 118 -12.83 17.42 14.84
N GLU A 119 -13.02 18.65 15.34
CA GLU A 119 -12.50 19.86 14.70
C GLU A 119 -10.97 19.83 14.61
N LEU A 120 -10.29 19.45 15.70
CA LEU A 120 -8.84 19.29 15.71
C LEU A 120 -8.40 18.18 14.75
N THR A 121 -8.96 16.97 14.85
CA THR A 121 -8.61 15.84 13.96
C THR A 121 -8.77 16.20 12.49
N ASN A 122 -9.91 16.80 12.10
CA ASN A 122 -10.13 17.24 10.72
C ASN A 122 -9.15 18.32 10.26
N LYS A 123 -8.78 19.24 11.17
CA LYS A 123 -7.77 20.26 10.89
C LYS A 123 -6.40 19.64 10.66
N LEU A 124 -6.00 18.69 11.51
CA LEU A 124 -4.73 17.97 11.37
C LEU A 124 -4.69 17.19 10.05
N GLU A 125 -5.76 16.48 9.68
CA GLU A 125 -5.82 15.75 8.41
C GLU A 125 -5.61 16.66 7.20
N LYS A 126 -6.29 17.82 7.16
CA LYS A 126 -6.14 18.82 6.09
C LYS A 126 -4.73 19.40 6.06
N GLU A 127 -4.13 19.68 7.22
CA GLU A 127 -2.76 20.21 7.30
C GLU A 127 -1.74 19.17 6.84
N VAL A 128 -1.89 17.90 7.23
CA VAL A 128 -1.01 16.81 6.77
C VAL A 128 -1.12 16.65 5.26
N GLU A 129 -2.33 16.61 4.70
CA GLU A 129 -2.55 16.47 3.26
C GLU A 129 -1.99 17.65 2.46
N ALA A 130 -2.19 18.89 2.94
CA ALA A 130 -1.68 20.08 2.27
C ALA A 130 -0.14 20.17 2.27
N ASN A 131 0.53 19.59 3.27
CA ASN A 131 1.99 19.59 3.41
C ASN A 131 2.66 18.33 2.83
N ASP A 132 1.88 17.41 2.23
CA ASP A 132 2.39 16.22 1.55
C ASP A 132 2.83 16.54 0.10
N TRP A 133 3.92 17.30 -0.02
CA TRP A 133 4.49 17.70 -1.32
C TRP A 133 5.13 16.53 -2.09
N LYS A 134 5.37 15.39 -1.45
CA LYS A 134 5.96 14.20 -2.08
C LYS A 134 4.94 13.42 -2.91
N SER A 135 3.67 13.48 -2.51
CA SER A 135 2.60 12.66 -3.11
C SER A 135 1.67 13.49 -4.01
N GLY A 136 1.70 14.82 -3.90
CA GLY A 136 0.88 15.75 -4.68
C GLY A 136 1.73 16.55 -5.67
N GLY A 137 2.14 15.93 -6.78
CA GLY A 137 2.71 16.66 -7.91
C GLY A 137 1.66 17.59 -8.51
N ARG A 138 1.74 18.89 -8.22
CA ARG A 138 0.88 19.91 -8.80
C ARG A 138 1.76 20.70 -9.78
N ALA A 139 1.42 20.64 -11.07
CA ALA A 139 2.17 21.39 -12.08
C ALA A 139 2.16 22.88 -11.69
N LEU A 140 3.35 23.45 -11.47
CA LEU A 140 3.51 24.86 -11.09
C LEU A 140 3.22 25.81 -12.26
N THR A 141 3.16 25.26 -13.47
CA THR A 141 2.93 25.96 -14.73
C THR A 141 2.18 25.04 -15.69
N ASP A 142 1.26 25.58 -16.48
CA ASP A 142 0.64 24.88 -17.62
C ASP A 142 1.52 24.93 -18.89
N GLN A 143 2.80 25.30 -18.73
CA GLN A 143 3.73 25.45 -19.83
C GLN A 143 4.43 24.12 -20.12
N VAL A 144 4.25 23.64 -21.35
CA VAL A 144 5.00 22.50 -21.90
C VAL A 144 6.41 22.99 -22.25
N PHE A 145 7.39 22.72 -21.38
CA PHE A 145 8.77 23.20 -21.55
C PHE A 145 9.60 22.42 -22.59
N TYR A 146 9.03 21.38 -23.19
CA TYR A 146 9.70 20.61 -24.25
C TYR A 146 8.68 20.19 -25.31
N ASN A 147 8.64 20.96 -26.40
CA ASN A 147 8.10 20.50 -27.68
C ASN A 147 9.32 20.24 -28.58
N PRO A 148 9.76 18.98 -28.78
CA PRO A 148 10.81 18.72 -29.75
C PRO A 148 10.32 19.24 -31.11
N PRO A 149 11.19 19.89 -31.91
CA PRO A 149 10.80 20.20 -33.28
C PRO A 149 10.39 18.90 -33.96
N GLU A 150 9.35 18.94 -34.78
CA GLU A 150 9.07 17.90 -35.77
C GLU A 150 10.30 17.80 -36.68
N ALA A 151 11.30 17.02 -36.24
CA ALA A 151 12.22 16.44 -37.16
C ALA A 151 11.37 15.49 -38.00
N GLU A 152 11.28 15.78 -39.29
CA GLU A 152 10.68 14.89 -40.28
C GLU A 152 11.15 13.48 -39.98
N ALA A 153 10.22 12.65 -39.51
CA ALA A 153 10.49 11.26 -39.28
C ALA A 153 10.97 10.70 -40.64
N PRO A 154 12.16 10.10 -40.74
CA PRO A 154 12.44 9.27 -41.90
C PRO A 154 11.30 8.26 -42.00
N GLU A 155 10.74 8.15 -43.20
CA GLU A 155 9.60 7.33 -43.63
C GLU A 155 9.85 5.83 -43.38
N LYS A 156 9.95 5.46 -42.12
CA LYS A 156 10.00 4.10 -41.62
C LYS A 156 9.42 4.14 -40.22
N GLY A 157 8.12 4.41 -40.20
CA GLY A 157 7.28 4.17 -39.03
C GLY A 157 7.55 2.75 -38.54
N TRP A 158 7.67 2.63 -37.22
CA TRP A 158 7.71 1.33 -36.57
C TRP A 158 6.38 0.64 -36.85
N GLU A 159 6.37 -0.32 -37.77
CA GLU A 159 5.22 -1.18 -38.02
C GLU A 159 5.00 -2.05 -36.78
N GLY A 160 4.01 -1.67 -35.98
CA GLY A 160 3.54 -2.47 -34.84
C GLY A 160 2.86 -3.73 -35.35
N GLY A 161 3.63 -4.80 -35.54
CA GLY A 161 3.08 -6.13 -35.81
C GLY A 161 2.49 -6.76 -34.56
N GLU A 162 1.20 -7.11 -34.58
CA GLU A 162 0.59 -8.02 -33.62
C GLU A 162 1.10 -9.44 -33.89
N PHE A 163 2.18 -9.83 -33.21
CA PHE A 163 2.68 -11.21 -33.25
C PHE A 163 1.79 -12.11 -32.39
N ARG A 164 0.78 -12.75 -33.01
CA ARG A 164 0.11 -13.91 -32.43
C ARG A 164 0.98 -15.15 -32.63
N LEU A 165 1.74 -15.50 -31.59
CA LEU A 165 2.58 -16.68 -31.55
C LEU A 165 1.72 -17.96 -31.39
N GLY A 166 1.54 -18.68 -32.51
CA GLY A 166 1.35 -20.13 -32.53
C GLY A 166 -0.09 -20.66 -32.50
N GLY A 167 -0.48 -21.32 -33.60
CA GLY A 167 -1.68 -22.17 -33.68
C GLY A 167 -2.27 -22.21 -35.09
N GLY A 168 -1.57 -22.85 -36.03
CA GLY A 168 -1.98 -22.91 -37.43
C GLY A 168 -3.18 -23.82 -37.69
N GLY A 169 -3.91 -23.51 -38.77
CA GLY A 169 -4.64 -24.50 -39.55
C GLY A 169 -6.13 -24.23 -39.83
N GLY A 170 -6.41 -23.31 -40.77
CA GLY A 170 -7.36 -23.51 -41.87
C GLY A 170 -8.88 -23.39 -41.62
N GLY A 171 -9.56 -22.58 -42.46
CA GLY A 171 -10.93 -22.85 -42.88
C GLY A 171 -11.98 -21.73 -42.69
N GLU A 172 -11.99 -20.77 -43.62
CA GLU A 172 -13.15 -20.18 -44.34
C GLU A 172 -14.58 -20.31 -43.74
N GLY A 173 -15.08 -19.20 -43.15
CA GLY A 173 -16.48 -18.66 -43.09
C GLY A 173 -17.71 -19.57 -42.78
N PRO A 174 -18.95 -19.01 -42.75
CA PRO A 174 -19.42 -17.73 -42.26
C PRO A 174 -20.36 -17.87 -41.03
N ALA A 175 -20.89 -16.73 -40.56
CA ALA A 175 -21.78 -16.56 -39.42
C ALA A 175 -22.95 -17.56 -39.31
N ALA A 176 -23.11 -18.17 -38.14
CA ALA A 176 -24.35 -18.81 -37.72
C ALA A 176 -24.63 -18.53 -36.23
N MET A 177 -25.65 -17.71 -36.01
CA MET A 177 -26.35 -17.52 -34.75
C MET A 177 -26.99 -18.85 -34.33
N VAL A 178 -26.53 -19.46 -33.23
CA VAL A 178 -27.16 -20.65 -32.65
C VAL A 178 -27.57 -20.37 -31.21
N LYS A 179 -28.88 -20.47 -31.01
CA LYS A 179 -29.66 -20.37 -29.79
C LYS A 179 -29.76 -21.78 -29.17
N MET A 180 -29.39 -21.96 -27.90
CA MET A 180 -29.75 -23.14 -27.08
C MET A 180 -29.87 -22.66 -25.63
N ASN A 181 -31.05 -22.56 -25.03
CA ASN A 181 -31.98 -23.60 -24.56
C ASN A 181 -31.40 -24.55 -23.50
N SER A 182 -32.17 -24.63 -22.42
CA SER A 182 -32.06 -25.42 -21.21
C SER A 182 -31.98 -26.92 -21.45
N GLY A 183 -31.21 -27.64 -20.61
CA GLY A 183 -31.32 -29.09 -20.48
C GLY A 183 -30.04 -29.82 -20.05
N SER A 184 -29.90 -29.97 -18.73
CA SER A 184 -29.27 -31.08 -17.96
C SER A 184 -28.54 -32.21 -18.71
N MET A 185 -27.26 -32.49 -18.36
CA MET A 185 -26.79 -33.71 -17.64
C MET A 185 -25.28 -34.03 -17.81
N VAL A 186 -24.65 -34.41 -16.68
CA VAL A 186 -23.53 -35.38 -16.47
C VAL A 186 -22.06 -34.91 -16.55
N GLU A 187 -21.49 -34.78 -15.34
CA GLU A 187 -20.30 -35.45 -14.79
C GLU A 187 -18.95 -35.38 -15.51
N GLY A 188 -18.08 -34.53 -14.95
CA GLY A 188 -16.65 -34.46 -15.25
C GLY A 188 -16.04 -33.25 -14.56
N SER A 189 -15.70 -33.38 -13.27
CA SER A 189 -15.15 -32.30 -12.44
C SER A 189 -13.92 -31.68 -13.10
N GLN A 190 -14.11 -30.51 -13.72
CA GLN A 190 -13.02 -29.64 -14.11
C GLN A 190 -12.32 -29.15 -12.84
N PRO A 191 -10.97 -29.24 -12.75
CA PRO A 191 -10.25 -28.80 -11.57
C PRO A 191 -10.54 -27.32 -11.33
N SER A 192 -10.81 -26.99 -10.07
CA SER A 192 -11.11 -25.62 -9.68
C SER A 192 -9.93 -24.71 -10.05
N MET A 193 -10.17 -23.45 -10.40
CA MET A 193 -9.10 -22.48 -10.74
C MET A 193 -7.98 -22.42 -9.68
N ARG A 194 -8.30 -22.76 -8.43
CA ARG A 194 -7.38 -22.87 -7.30
C ARG A 194 -6.39 -24.03 -7.45
N GLU A 195 -6.83 -25.19 -7.93
CA GLU A 195 -5.96 -26.35 -8.19
C GLU A 195 -5.05 -26.13 -9.40
N VAL A 196 -5.56 -25.49 -10.46
CA VAL A 196 -4.76 -25.14 -11.63
C VAL A 196 -3.63 -24.16 -11.25
N LEU A 197 -3.93 -23.15 -10.43
CA LEU A 197 -2.92 -22.23 -9.91
C LEU A 197 -1.91 -22.91 -8.98
N ALA A 198 -2.37 -23.78 -8.07
CA ALA A 198 -1.49 -24.49 -7.15
C ALA A 198 -0.50 -25.39 -7.90
N LYS A 199 -0.98 -26.15 -8.89
CA LYS A 199 -0.14 -27.05 -9.71
C LYS A 199 0.86 -26.28 -10.57
N ALA A 200 0.46 -25.12 -11.12
CA ALA A 200 1.36 -24.25 -11.86
C ALA A 200 2.46 -23.62 -10.97
N ALA A 201 2.17 -23.34 -9.70
CA ALA A 201 3.14 -22.81 -8.75
C ALA A 201 4.17 -23.87 -8.34
N GLU A 202 3.75 -25.10 -8.08
CA GLU A 202 4.64 -26.21 -7.73
C GLU A 202 5.63 -26.55 -8.85
N GLU A 203 5.17 -26.59 -10.11
CA GLU A 203 6.02 -26.81 -11.29
C GLU A 203 7.10 -25.71 -11.43
N ARG A 204 6.76 -24.45 -11.12
CA ARG A 204 7.73 -23.34 -11.13
C ARG A 204 8.78 -23.48 -10.03
N MET A 205 8.37 -23.84 -8.82
CA MET A 205 9.31 -24.07 -7.73
C MET A 205 10.24 -25.25 -8.03
N LYS A 206 9.73 -26.32 -8.63
CA LYS A 206 10.53 -27.48 -9.03
C LYS A 206 11.55 -27.14 -10.11
N ARG A 207 11.17 -26.33 -11.11
CA ARG A 207 12.11 -25.83 -12.14
C ARG A 207 13.15 -24.88 -11.57
N GLN A 208 12.77 -24.00 -10.64
CA GLN A 208 13.72 -23.10 -9.96
C GLN A 208 14.70 -23.88 -9.06
N ALA A 209 14.23 -24.89 -8.34
CA ALA A 209 15.07 -25.77 -7.52
C ALA A 209 16.03 -26.62 -8.39
N ALA A 210 15.56 -27.14 -9.53
CA ALA A 210 16.40 -27.87 -10.48
C ALA A 210 17.47 -26.96 -11.12
N ALA A 211 17.10 -25.72 -11.48
CA ALA A 211 18.05 -24.74 -12.00
C ALA A 211 19.10 -24.32 -10.95
N ALA A 212 18.69 -24.17 -9.69
CA ALA A 212 19.59 -23.86 -8.57
C ALA A 212 20.55 -25.04 -8.26
N ALA A 213 20.09 -26.28 -8.39
CA ALA A 213 20.92 -27.47 -8.22
C ALA A 213 21.95 -27.63 -9.36
N ALA A 214 21.54 -27.36 -10.61
CA ALA A 214 22.43 -27.41 -11.78
C ALA A 214 23.53 -26.33 -11.76
N GLY A 215 23.28 -25.18 -11.12
CA GLY A 215 24.28 -24.13 -10.92
C GLY A 215 25.38 -24.48 -9.90
N ARG A 216 25.17 -25.51 -9.06
CA ARG A 216 26.05 -25.86 -7.94
C ARG A 216 27.11 -26.92 -8.28
N GLN A 217 27.03 -27.53 -9.47
CA GLN A 217 27.98 -28.55 -9.94
C GLN A 217 29.06 -28.01 -10.92
N LYS A 218 29.06 -26.70 -11.19
CA LYS A 218 30.01 -26.04 -12.12
C LYS A 218 31.09 -25.20 -11.42
N THR A 219 31.35 -25.43 -10.13
CA THR A 219 32.47 -24.82 -9.39
C THR A 219 33.45 -25.88 -8.94
#